data_AF-A0A3A1XX43-F1
#
_entry.id   AF-A0A3A1XX43-F1
#
_cell.length_a   1.000
_cell.length_b   1.000
_cell.length_c   1.000
_cell.angle_alpha   90.00
_cell.angle_beta   90.00
_cell.angle_gamma   90.00
#
_symmetry.space_group_name_H-M   'P 1'
#
loop_
_entity.id
_entity.type
_entity.pdbx_description
1 polymer ?
#
loop_
_entity_poly.entity_id
_entity_poly.type
_entity_poly.pdbx_seq_one_letter_code
_entity_poly.pdbx_strand_id
1 'polypeptide(L)' 'AAAADLGLDVTVTTSDAGSAKGTANMNDLVLTSPQLAPELEGTTTPVETIENFMDVEEVKGVLERYA' A
#
# COMPACT_ATOMS: atom_id res chain seq x y z
N ALA A 1 -7.48 3.55 -12.89
CA ALA A 1 -6.82 2.91 -11.72
C ALA A 1 -6.71 3.99 -10.65
N ALA A 2 -6.95 3.68 -9.37
CA ALA A 2 -7.14 4.66 -8.29
C ALA A 2 -6.19 5.88 -8.35
N ALA A 3 -4.88 5.64 -8.51
CA ALA A 3 -3.88 6.69 -8.58
C ALA A 3 -3.95 7.55 -9.86
N ALA A 4 -4.25 6.95 -11.02
CA ALA A 4 -4.40 7.68 -12.29
C ALA A 4 -5.61 8.63 -12.26
N ASP A 5 -6.69 8.21 -11.60
CA ASP A 5 -7.88 9.03 -11.41
C ASP A 5 -7.61 10.24 -10.49
N LEU A 6 -6.65 10.12 -9.57
CA LEU A 6 -6.15 11.20 -8.71
C LEU A 6 -5.05 12.05 -9.38
N GLY A 7 -4.60 11.68 -10.58
CA GLY A 7 -3.49 12.35 -11.28
C GLY A 7 -2.12 12.12 -10.62
N LEU A 8 -2.00 11.09 -9.77
CA LEU A 8 -0.75 10.75 -9.08
C LEU A 8 0.14 9.88 -9.99
N ASP A 9 1.40 10.27 -10.12
CA ASP A 9 2.43 9.45 -10.79
C ASP A 9 2.99 8.45 -9.77
N VAL A 10 2.46 7.23 -9.78
CA VAL A 10 2.84 6.18 -8.83
C VAL A 10 3.43 4.97 -9.54
N THR A 11 4.43 4.37 -8.92
CA THR A 11 4.91 3.04 -9.31
C THR A 11 4.27 2.00 -8.41
N VAL A 12 3.47 1.11 -9.00
CA VAL A 12 2.84 0.01 -8.26
C VAL A 12 3.77 -1.19 -8.23
N THR A 13 4.19 -1.60 -7.04
CA THR A 13 4.99 -2.81 -6.83
C THR A 13 4.18 -3.83 -6.05
N THR A 14 4.04 -5.04 -6.59
CA THR A 14 3.41 -6.17 -5.89
C THR A 14 4.49 -7.11 -5.33
N SER A 15 4.35 -7.52 -4.08
CA SER A 15 5.30 -8.43 -3.41
C SER A 15 4.55 -9.49 -2.61
N ASP A 16 5.10 -10.70 -2.55
CA ASP A 16 4.58 -11.76 -1.69
C ASP A 16 4.96 -11.53 -0.21
N ALA A 17 4.29 -12.22 0.71
CA ALA A 17 4.49 -12.03 2.15
C ALA A 17 5.94 -12.24 2.62
N GLY A 18 6.70 -13.16 2.00
CA GLY A 18 8.09 -13.43 2.38
C GLY A 18 9.05 -12.31 1.96
N SER A 19 8.72 -11.62 0.88
CA SER A 19 9.49 -10.51 0.32
C SER A 19 8.97 -9.13 0.76
N ALA A 20 7.75 -9.08 1.30
CA ALA A 20 7.00 -7.85 1.57
C ALA A 20 7.76 -6.88 2.49
N LYS A 21 8.46 -7.38 3.51
CA LYS A 21 9.24 -6.53 4.42
C LYS A 21 10.44 -5.86 3.74
N GLY A 22 11.12 -6.57 2.83
CA GLY A 22 12.24 -6.03 2.06
C GLY A 22 11.76 -4.97 1.06
N THR A 23 10.67 -5.26 0.38
CA THR A 23 10.03 -4.35 -0.58
C THR A 23 9.43 -3.13 0.11
N ALA A 24 8.82 -3.29 1.28
CA ALA A 24 8.20 -2.20 2.04
C ALA A 24 9.16 -1.02 2.25
N ASN A 25 10.39 -1.30 2.69
CA ASN A 25 11.40 -0.26 2.95
C ASN A 25 11.91 0.46 1.68
N MET A 26 11.55 -0.02 0.48
CA MET A 26 11.91 0.62 -0.79
C MET A 26 10.76 1.47 -1.37
N ASN A 27 9.60 1.48 -0.72
CA ASN A 27 8.43 2.23 -1.17
C ASN A 27 8.09 3.31 -0.15
N ASP A 28 7.36 4.33 -0.60
CA ASP A 28 6.91 5.45 0.24
C ASP A 28 5.64 5.10 1.04
N LEU A 29 4.86 4.13 0.56
CA LEU A 29 3.62 3.65 1.18
C LEU A 29 3.42 2.16 0.88
N VAL A 30 2.97 1.40 1.87
CA VAL A 30 2.56 0.01 1.68
C VAL A 30 1.06 -0.14 1.95
N LEU A 31 0.34 -0.64 0.96
CA LEU A 31 -1.04 -1.08 1.12
C LEU A 31 -1.04 -2.60 1.32
N THR A 32 -1.59 -3.08 2.44
CA THR A 32 -1.61 -4.51 2.78
C THR A 32 -2.94 -4.92 3.41
N SER A 33 -3.15 -6.22 3.62
CA SER A 33 -4.33 -6.70 4.33
C SER A 33 -4.11 -6.66 5.85
N PRO A 34 -5.16 -6.54 6.68
CA PRO A 34 -5.05 -6.53 8.14
C PRO A 34 -4.29 -7.72 8.73
N GLN A 35 -4.36 -8.88 8.07
CA GLN A 35 -3.69 -10.10 8.51
C GLN A 35 -2.17 -10.06 8.28
N LEU A 36 -1.69 -9.29 7.30
CA LEU A 36 -0.28 -9.15 6.96
C LEU A 36 0.37 -7.90 7.56
N ALA A 37 -0.42 -6.94 8.04
CA ALA A 37 0.11 -5.74 8.70
C ALA A 37 1.07 -6.04 9.87
N PRO A 38 0.81 -7.02 10.77
CA PRO A 38 1.73 -7.36 11.86
C PRO A 38 3.12 -7.82 11.38
N GLU A 39 3.20 -8.49 10.23
CA GLU A 39 4.48 -8.96 9.67
C GLU A 39 5.38 -7.80 9.19
N LEU A 40 4.73 -6.68 8.83
CA LEU A 40 5.38 -5.47 8.36
C LEU A 40 5.68 -4.48 9.51
N GLU A 41 5.36 -4.83 10.75
CA GLU A 41 5.77 -4.05 11.92
C GLU A 41 7.30 -3.93 11.98
N GLY A 42 7.75 -2.74 12.38
CA GLY A 42 9.16 -2.39 12.45
C GLY A 42 9.81 -2.02 11.10
N THR A 43 9.03 -1.91 10.03
CA THR A 43 9.48 -1.19 8.81
C THR A 43 9.44 0.32 9.05
N THR A 44 10.26 1.07 8.32
CA THR A 44 10.27 2.54 8.42
C THR A 44 9.20 3.19 7.55
N THR A 45 8.57 2.41 6.67
CA THR A 45 7.56 2.86 5.72
C THR A 45 6.17 2.79 6.34
N PRO A 46 5.29 3.78 6.12
CA PRO A 46 3.90 3.71 6.55
C PRO A 46 3.18 2.53 5.90
N VAL A 47 2.44 1.78 6.72
CA VAL A 47 1.65 0.62 6.31
C VAL A 47 0.18 0.93 6.57
N GLU A 48 -0.61 0.94 5.50
CA GLU A 48 -2.05 1.11 5.55
C GLU A 48 -2.76 -0.20 5.22
N THR A 49 -3.79 -0.52 6.00
CA THR A 49 -4.57 -1.74 5.81
C THR A 49 -5.80 -1.49 4.96
N ILE A 50 -6.02 -2.34 3.96
CA ILE A 50 -7.22 -2.36 3.12
C ILE A 50 -7.80 -3.77 3.05
N GLU A 51 -9.11 -3.85 2.97
CA GLU A 51 -9.87 -5.12 2.90
C GLU A 51 -9.93 -5.65 1.46
N ASN A 52 -10.06 -4.76 0.47
CA ASN A 52 -10.19 -5.14 -0.94
C ASN A 52 -9.32 -4.28 -1.87
N PHE A 53 -8.21 -4.85 -2.33
CA PHE A 53 -7.28 -4.24 -3.31
C PHE A 53 -7.91 -3.88 -4.66
N MET A 54 -9.07 -4.45 -5.00
CA MET A 54 -9.80 -4.16 -6.23
C MET A 54 -10.87 -3.07 -6.04
N ASP A 55 -11.17 -2.68 -4.80
CA ASP A 55 -12.07 -1.58 -4.52
C ASP A 55 -11.33 -0.26 -4.72
N VAL A 56 -11.59 0.35 -5.89
CA VAL A 56 -10.95 1.60 -6.30
C VAL A 56 -11.30 2.74 -5.34
N GLU A 57 -12.48 2.75 -4.74
CA GLU A 57 -12.91 3.79 -3.81
C GLU A 57 -12.15 3.66 -2.47
N GLU A 58 -11.99 2.43 -1.98
CA GLU A 58 -11.20 2.15 -0.77
C GLU A 58 -9.74 2.57 -0.96
N VAL A 59 -9.12 2.13 -2.07
CA VAL A 59 -7.73 2.48 -2.39
C VAL A 59 -7.57 4.00 -2.57
N LYS A 60 -8.52 4.68 -3.24
CA LYS A 60 -8.50 6.14 -3.37
C LYS A 60 -8.56 6.83 -2.01
N GLY A 61 -9.48 6.43 -1.13
CA GLY A 61 -9.65 7.07 0.17
C GLY A 61 -8.41 6.96 1.07
N VAL A 62 -7.58 5.92 0.88
CA VAL A 62 -6.26 5.83 1.51
C VAL A 62 -5.27 6.77 0.81
N LEU A 63 -5.15 6.70 -0.52
CA LEU A 63 -4.22 7.52 -1.29
C LEU A 63 -4.45 9.03 -1.12
N GLU A 64 -5.69 9.48 -0.97
CA GLU A 64 -6.04 10.89 -0.73
C GLU A 64 -5.45 11.46 0.57
N ARG A 65 -5.10 10.62 1.54
CA ARG A 65 -4.42 11.06 2.78
C ARG A 65 -2.96 11.44 2.56
N TYR A 66 -2.40 11.03 1.42
CA TYR A 66 -1.01 11.19 1.05
C TYR A 66 -0.83 12.04 -0.22
N ALA A 67 -1.93 12.57 -0.78
CA ALA A 67 -1.96 13.45 -1.95
C ALA A 67 -1.74 14.93 -1.59
#